data_AF-A0A7V9C4A7-F1
#
_entry.id   AF-A0A7V9C4A7-F1
#
_cell.length_a   1.000
_cell.length_b   1.000
_cell.length_c   1.000
_cell.angle_alpha   90.00
_cell.angle_beta   90.00
_cell.angle_gamma   90.00
#
_symmetry.space_group_name_H-M   'P 1'
#
loop_
_entity.id
_entity.type
_entity.pdbx_description
1 polymer ?
#
loop_
_entity_poly.entity_id
_entity_poly.type
_entity_poly.pdbx_seq_one_letter_code
_entity_poly.pdbx_strand_id
1 'polypeptide(L)'
;MKIFDEIKLYLPKYLSADALEDLFKNLKDFPNINERLYTGILPDEDDLFQGDGLRKMLVINLPNPDVAEGPVMVLSNTCDTSFENPRLICPAVIYCPIVKLSKYLHTLRSASVSEAKLVAREDEIKRQRVSEIFFLPETGGLPEDCVALLSHVNSCDMDYLNPYAVKEKRLFSLSNTGLFFFVFKLGIHFTRIREQIDRK
;
A
#
# COMPACT_ATOMS: atom_id res chain seq x y z
N MET A 1 -27.74 13.03 4.11
CA MET A 1 -27.40 11.66 4.54
C MET A 1 -25.91 11.67 4.87
N LYS A 2 -25.49 11.25 6.08
CA LYS A 2 -24.08 11.39 6.49
C LYS A 2 -23.26 10.34 5.75
N ILE A 3 -22.23 10.77 5.02
CA ILE A 3 -21.27 9.91 4.30
C ILE A 3 -20.77 8.73 5.17
N PHE A 4 -20.72 8.94 6.49
CA PHE A 4 -20.37 7.94 7.48
C PHE A 4 -21.31 6.74 7.54
N ASP A 5 -22.62 6.92 7.35
CA ASP A 5 -23.58 5.82 7.39
C ASP A 5 -23.49 4.94 6.13
N GLU A 6 -23.11 5.53 4.99
CA GLU A 6 -22.84 4.79 3.74
C GLU A 6 -21.51 4.03 3.82
N ILE A 7 -20.47 4.62 4.44
CA ILE A 7 -19.17 3.95 4.65
C ILE A 7 -19.32 2.70 5.53
N LYS A 8 -20.27 2.66 6.47
CA LYS A 8 -20.48 1.48 7.35
C LYS A 8 -20.75 0.19 6.58
N LEU A 9 -21.41 0.28 5.43
CA LEU A 9 -21.74 -0.87 4.59
C LEU A 9 -20.51 -1.53 3.96
N TYR A 10 -19.43 -0.76 3.78
CA TYR A 10 -18.18 -1.20 3.16
C TYR A 10 -17.09 -1.51 4.19
N LEU A 11 -17.42 -1.54 5.49
CA LEU A 11 -16.46 -1.82 6.54
C LEU A 11 -16.09 -3.31 6.59
N PRO A 12 -14.86 -3.62 7.03
CA PRO A 12 -14.41 -5.00 7.12
C PRO A 12 -15.20 -5.74 8.20
N LYS A 13 -15.98 -6.75 7.78
CA LYS A 13 -16.82 -7.56 8.68
C LYS A 13 -16.04 -8.52 9.58
N TYR A 14 -14.74 -8.67 9.33
CA TYR A 14 -13.85 -9.55 10.08
C TYR A 14 -13.28 -8.89 11.36
N LEU A 15 -13.45 -7.57 11.54
CA LEU A 15 -12.95 -6.86 12.72
C LEU A 15 -13.83 -7.14 13.95
N SER A 16 -13.19 -7.24 15.12
CA SER A 16 -13.91 -7.22 16.40
C SER A 16 -14.62 -5.89 16.61
N ALA A 17 -15.61 -5.84 17.51
CA ALA A 17 -16.34 -4.61 17.82
C ALA A 17 -15.40 -3.48 18.29
N ASP A 18 -14.43 -3.81 19.14
CA ASP A 18 -13.44 -2.86 19.64
C ASP A 18 -12.51 -2.36 18.52
N ALA A 19 -12.02 -3.27 17.66
CA ALA A 19 -11.18 -2.89 16.52
C ALA A 19 -11.94 -2.04 15.49
N LEU A 20 -13.26 -2.24 15.37
CA LEU A 20 -14.13 -1.43 14.53
C LEU A 20 -14.31 -0.03 15.12
N GLU A 21 -14.53 0.10 16.43
CA GLU A 21 -14.64 1.38 17.11
C GLU A 21 -13.34 2.18 17.02
N ASP A 22 -12.20 1.52 17.24
CA ASP A 22 -10.87 2.12 17.07
C ASP A 22 -10.63 2.58 15.62
N LEU A 23 -11.03 1.77 14.63
CA LEU A 23 -10.98 2.16 13.22
C LEU A 23 -11.82 3.43 12.99
N PHE A 24 -13.03 3.52 13.54
CA PHE A 24 -13.87 4.72 13.41
C PHE A 24 -13.26 5.96 14.04
N LYS A 25 -12.64 5.80 15.22
CA LYS A 25 -11.96 6.90 15.90
C LYS A 25 -10.79 7.40 15.06
N ASN A 26 -9.98 6.48 14.55
CA ASN A 26 -8.81 6.80 13.72
C ASN A 26 -9.20 7.42 12.36
N LEU A 27 -10.32 7.00 11.77
CA LEU A 27 -10.83 7.58 10.52
C LEU A 27 -11.22 9.05 10.65
N LYS A 28 -11.66 9.50 11.83
CA LYS A 28 -12.00 10.92 12.08
C LYS A 28 -10.78 11.82 12.17
N ASP A 29 -9.65 11.27 12.58
CA ASP A 29 -8.38 12.01 12.73
C ASP A 29 -7.61 12.12 11.40
N PHE A 30 -8.15 11.58 10.30
CA PHE A 30 -7.51 11.63 8.99
C PHE A 30 -7.29 13.07 8.52
N PRO A 31 -6.08 13.45 8.04
CA PRO A 31 -4.94 12.60 7.64
C PRO A 31 -3.86 12.37 8.72
N ASN A 32 -4.06 12.73 9.98
CA ASN A 32 -3.06 12.63 11.05
C ASN A 32 -2.95 11.21 11.65
N ILE A 33 -2.78 10.21 10.79
CA ILE A 33 -2.72 8.78 11.16
C ILE A 33 -1.30 8.20 11.09
N ASN A 34 -0.29 9.03 10.82
CA ASN A 34 1.06 8.58 10.44
C ASN A 34 1.68 7.59 11.44
N GLU A 35 1.50 7.82 12.74
CA GLU A 35 2.02 6.93 13.80
C GLU A 35 1.22 5.64 13.96
N ARG A 36 -0.03 5.60 13.47
CA ARG A 36 -0.95 4.47 13.56
C ARG A 36 -1.00 3.64 12.27
N LEU A 37 -0.21 3.99 11.26
CA LEU A 37 -0.26 3.31 9.96
C LEU A 37 0.28 1.88 10.05
N TYR A 38 1.32 1.66 10.85
CA TYR A 38 2.01 0.38 10.99
C TYR A 38 1.67 -0.30 12.32
N THR A 39 1.88 -1.62 12.38
CA THR A 39 1.78 -2.41 13.61
C THR A 39 3.10 -3.07 13.94
N GLY A 40 3.40 -3.16 15.24
CA GLY A 40 4.54 -3.91 15.77
C GLY A 40 4.23 -5.37 16.11
N ILE A 41 3.00 -5.84 15.90
CA ILE A 41 2.55 -7.18 16.31
C ILE A 41 2.82 -8.23 15.22
N LEU A 42 2.54 -7.89 13.96
CA LEU A 42 2.68 -8.78 12.81
C LEU A 42 4.09 -8.94 12.19
N PRO A 43 5.14 -8.16 12.55
CA PRO A 43 6.44 -8.29 11.89
C PRO A 43 7.08 -9.68 11.91
N ASP A 44 6.76 -10.48 12.93
CA ASP A 44 7.36 -11.80 13.17
C ASP A 44 6.53 -12.97 12.64
N GLU A 45 5.38 -12.69 12.02
CA GLU A 45 4.49 -13.69 11.44
C GLU A 45 5.04 -14.23 10.11
N ASP A 46 4.78 -15.50 9.87
CA ASP A 46 5.23 -16.24 8.68
C ASP A 46 4.34 -15.97 7.45
N ASP A 47 3.09 -15.56 7.68
CA ASP A 47 2.11 -15.27 6.63
C ASP A 47 2.37 -13.95 5.92
N LEU A 48 2.19 -13.92 4.60
CA LEU A 48 2.23 -12.69 3.83
C LEU A 48 0.89 -11.97 3.87
N PHE A 49 0.85 -10.73 4.36
CA PHE A 49 -0.38 -9.93 4.43
C PHE A 49 -0.45 -8.88 3.33
N GLN A 50 -1.67 -8.60 2.87
CA GLN A 50 -1.92 -7.48 1.98
C GLN A 50 -1.46 -6.17 2.62
N GLY A 51 -0.69 -5.37 1.88
CA GLY A 51 -0.14 -4.11 2.36
C GLY A 51 1.17 -4.23 3.14
N ASP A 52 1.72 -5.43 3.33
CA ASP A 52 3.07 -5.59 3.87
C ASP A 52 4.12 -4.89 2.98
N GLY A 53 5.10 -4.29 3.62
CA GLY A 53 6.32 -3.83 2.97
C GLY A 53 7.36 -4.94 2.99
N LEU A 54 7.95 -5.27 1.84
CA LEU A 54 9.05 -6.24 1.73
C LEU A 54 10.31 -5.57 1.18
N ARG A 55 11.49 -5.99 1.63
CA ARG A 55 12.80 -5.59 1.09
C ARG A 55 13.37 -6.65 0.15
N LYS A 56 14.33 -6.26 -0.69
CA LYS A 56 15.06 -7.16 -1.61
C LYS A 56 14.11 -7.95 -2.52
N MET A 57 13.14 -7.24 -3.09
CA MET A 57 12.21 -7.77 -4.08
C MET A 57 12.63 -7.29 -5.47
N LEU A 58 12.50 -8.17 -6.45
CA LEU A 58 12.86 -7.88 -7.83
C LEU A 58 11.81 -6.94 -8.44
N VAL A 59 12.26 -5.83 -9.01
CA VAL A 59 11.43 -4.82 -9.65
C VAL A 59 11.95 -4.59 -11.06
N ILE A 60 11.04 -4.65 -12.03
CA ILE A 60 11.26 -4.22 -13.41
C ILE A 60 10.41 -2.99 -13.70
N ASN A 61 10.95 -2.04 -14.45
CA ASN A 61 10.23 -0.84 -14.87
C ASN A 61 10.33 -0.66 -16.39
N LEU A 62 9.42 -1.34 -17.10
CA LEU A 62 9.35 -1.31 -18.55
C LEU A 62 9.12 0.12 -19.07
N PRO A 63 9.67 0.47 -20.25
CA PRO A 63 10.33 -0.41 -21.22
C PRO A 63 11.80 -0.73 -20.91
N ASN A 64 12.38 -0.24 -19.80
CA ASN A 64 13.71 -0.67 -19.39
C ASN A 64 13.65 -2.15 -18.95
N PRO A 65 14.37 -3.07 -19.61
CA PRO A 65 14.39 -4.48 -19.23
C PRO A 65 15.23 -4.78 -17.98
N ASP A 66 15.98 -3.80 -17.45
CA ASP A 66 16.81 -3.99 -16.26
C ASP A 66 15.95 -4.36 -15.03
N VAL A 67 16.38 -5.40 -14.33
CA VAL A 67 15.79 -5.84 -13.06
C VAL A 67 16.68 -5.39 -11.92
N ALA A 68 16.09 -4.78 -10.90
CA ALA A 68 16.79 -4.34 -9.69
C ALA A 68 16.07 -4.82 -8.44
N GLU A 69 16.81 -5.00 -7.35
CA GLU A 69 16.24 -5.24 -6.04
C GLU A 69 15.82 -3.92 -5.37
N GLY A 70 14.65 -3.92 -4.73
CA GLY A 70 14.16 -2.76 -3.98
C GLY A 70 13.10 -3.11 -2.94
N PRO A 71 12.69 -2.13 -2.12
CA PRO A 71 11.52 -2.27 -1.27
C PRO A 71 10.24 -2.20 -2.10
N VAL A 72 9.25 -3.01 -1.74
CA VAL A 72 7.95 -3.10 -2.42
C VAL A 72 6.82 -3.20 -1.41
N MET A 73 5.61 -2.87 -1.83
CA MET A 73 4.38 -3.02 -1.06
C MET A 73 3.51 -4.10 -1.72
N VAL A 74 3.05 -5.06 -0.93
CA VAL A 74 2.22 -6.19 -1.40
C VAL A 74 0.82 -5.68 -1.73
N LEU A 75 0.37 -5.97 -2.95
CA LEU A 75 -0.98 -5.65 -3.43
C LEU A 75 -1.92 -6.85 -3.35
N SER A 76 -1.39 -8.07 -3.52
CA SER A 76 -2.18 -9.30 -3.45
C SER A 76 -2.96 -9.40 -2.14
N ASN A 77 -4.17 -9.94 -2.22
CA ASN A 77 -4.97 -10.21 -1.04
C ASN A 77 -4.32 -11.33 -0.20
N THR A 78 -4.45 -11.25 1.12
CA THR A 78 -3.92 -12.25 2.06
C THR A 78 -4.43 -13.66 1.75
N CYS A 79 -5.71 -13.83 1.38
CA CYS A 79 -6.24 -15.13 0.99
C CYS A 79 -5.51 -15.72 -0.23
N ASP A 80 -5.12 -14.86 -1.18
CA ASP A 80 -4.39 -15.28 -2.38
C ASP A 80 -2.91 -15.55 -2.09
N THR A 81 -2.42 -15.25 -0.89
CA THR A 81 -1.00 -15.40 -0.51
C THR A 81 -0.81 -16.22 0.77
N SER A 82 -1.85 -16.87 1.27
CA SER A 82 -1.72 -17.85 2.36
C SER A 82 -1.07 -19.14 1.86
N PHE A 83 -0.11 -19.63 2.64
CA PHE A 83 0.60 -20.90 2.43
C PHE A 83 -0.26 -22.13 2.76
N GLU A 84 -1.33 -21.96 3.53
CA GLU A 84 -2.22 -23.06 3.94
C GLU A 84 -3.21 -23.45 2.85
N ASN A 85 -3.42 -22.59 1.85
CA ASN A 85 -4.40 -22.83 0.80
C ASN A 85 -3.88 -23.87 -0.21
N PRO A 86 -4.57 -25.02 -0.40
CA PRO A 86 -4.17 -26.01 -1.38
C PRO A 86 -4.36 -25.46 -2.79
N ARG A 87 -3.31 -25.54 -3.63
CA ARG A 87 -3.32 -25.02 -5.00
C ARG A 87 -2.75 -26.03 -5.97
N LEU A 88 -3.34 -26.06 -7.17
CA LEU A 88 -2.86 -26.88 -8.27
C LEU A 88 -1.64 -26.26 -8.97
N ILE A 89 -1.46 -24.93 -8.85
CA ILE A 89 -0.41 -24.14 -9.48
C ILE A 89 0.10 -23.12 -8.46
N CYS A 90 1.42 -22.85 -8.44
CA CYS A 90 2.00 -21.81 -7.61
C CYS A 90 1.39 -20.45 -7.99
N PRO A 91 0.81 -19.70 -7.03
CA PRO A 91 0.20 -18.42 -7.31
C PRO A 91 1.26 -17.33 -7.50
N ALA A 92 0.89 -16.27 -8.20
CA ALA A 92 1.70 -15.07 -8.28
C ALA A 92 1.40 -14.11 -7.12
N VAL A 93 2.43 -13.53 -6.54
CA VAL A 93 2.34 -12.39 -5.62
C VAL A 93 2.46 -11.11 -6.45
N ILE A 94 1.52 -10.20 -6.27
CA ILE A 94 1.45 -8.90 -6.92
C ILE A 94 1.91 -7.85 -5.93
N TYR A 95 2.82 -6.97 -6.36
CA TYR A 95 3.39 -5.91 -5.52
C TYR A 95 3.74 -4.67 -6.36
N CYS A 96 4.00 -3.55 -5.70
CA CYS A 96 4.47 -2.33 -6.36
C CYS A 96 5.69 -1.74 -5.64
N PRO A 97 6.60 -1.03 -6.33
CA PRO A 97 7.81 -0.50 -5.73
C PRO A 97 7.51 0.63 -4.76
N ILE A 98 8.28 0.65 -3.68
CA ILE A 98 8.36 1.76 -2.73
C ILE A 98 9.57 2.61 -3.10
N VAL A 99 9.37 3.91 -3.23
CA VAL A 99 10.43 4.88 -3.50
C VAL A 99 10.44 5.98 -2.45
N LYS A 100 11.63 6.49 -2.16
CA LYS A 100 11.82 7.66 -1.32
C LYS A 100 11.06 8.86 -1.90
N LEU A 101 10.30 9.57 -1.06
CA LEU A 101 9.54 10.74 -1.48
C LEU A 101 10.47 11.82 -2.04
N SER A 102 11.62 12.03 -1.42
CA SER A 102 12.66 12.94 -1.92
C SER A 102 13.09 12.63 -3.35
N LYS A 103 13.34 11.34 -3.67
CA LYS A 103 13.70 10.88 -5.02
C LYS A 103 12.55 11.08 -6.00
N TYR A 104 11.32 10.79 -5.59
CA TYR A 104 10.13 11.02 -6.43
C TYR A 104 9.95 12.51 -6.77
N LEU A 105 10.06 13.40 -5.78
CA LEU A 105 9.98 14.85 -5.97
C LEU A 105 11.13 15.39 -6.84
N HIS A 106 12.34 14.85 -6.70
CA HIS A 106 13.48 15.19 -7.54
C HIS A 106 13.24 14.86 -9.03
N THR A 107 12.63 13.71 -9.31
CA THR A 107 12.23 13.34 -10.68
C THR A 107 11.20 14.32 -11.24
N LEU A 108 10.21 14.74 -10.45
CA LEU A 108 9.23 15.75 -10.87
C LEU A 108 9.88 17.12 -11.14
N ARG A 109 10.82 17.54 -10.29
CA ARG A 109 11.59 18.78 -10.50
C ARG A 109 12.36 18.73 -11.82
N SER A 110 12.98 17.59 -12.12
CA SER A 110 13.74 17.37 -13.37
C SER A 110 12.84 17.40 -14.62
N ALA A 111 11.53 17.18 -14.46
CA ALA A 111 10.53 17.30 -15.52
C ALA A 111 9.99 18.73 -15.72
N SER A 112 10.72 19.76 -15.25
CA SER A 112 10.36 21.19 -15.38
C SER A 112 9.05 21.60 -14.67
N VAL A 113 8.71 20.92 -13.58
CA VAL A 113 7.60 21.33 -12.69
C VAL A 113 8.05 22.50 -11.81
N SER A 114 7.22 23.55 -11.70
CA SER A 114 7.54 24.71 -10.85
C SER A 114 7.56 24.35 -9.36
N GLU A 115 8.40 25.04 -8.57
CA GLU A 115 8.51 24.79 -7.12
C GLU A 115 7.16 24.91 -6.39
N ALA A 116 6.33 25.89 -6.75
CA ALA A 116 5.00 26.03 -6.16
C ALA A 116 4.10 24.80 -6.41
N LYS A 117 4.19 24.19 -7.60
CA LYS A 117 3.47 22.96 -7.91
C LYS A 117 4.06 21.75 -7.18
N LEU A 118 5.38 21.69 -6.98
CA LEU A 118 6.03 20.63 -6.21
C LEU A 118 5.59 20.65 -4.75
N VAL A 119 5.56 21.83 -4.12
CA VAL A 119 5.11 21.98 -2.72
C VAL A 119 3.64 21.57 -2.57
N ALA A 120 2.77 22.04 -3.47
CA ALA A 120 1.36 21.64 -3.47
C ALA A 120 1.20 20.12 -3.66
N ARG A 121 1.99 19.54 -4.57
CA ARG A 121 1.98 18.11 -4.83
C ARG A 121 2.45 17.31 -3.62
N GLU A 122 3.50 17.74 -2.92
CA GLU A 122 3.96 17.10 -1.70
C GLU A 122 2.87 17.09 -0.61
N ASP A 123 2.18 18.22 -0.40
CA ASP A 123 1.05 18.30 0.54
C ASP A 123 -0.10 17.35 0.14
N GLU A 124 -0.44 17.29 -1.16
CA GLU A 124 -1.44 16.34 -1.66
C GLU A 124 -1.05 14.88 -1.40
N ILE A 125 0.23 14.55 -1.56
CA ILE A 125 0.77 13.21 -1.32
C ILE A 125 0.65 12.85 0.16
N LYS A 126 1.16 13.71 1.05
CA LYS A 126 1.13 13.50 2.50
C LYS A 126 -0.31 13.40 3.03
N ARG A 127 -1.25 14.10 2.40
CA ARG A 127 -2.69 14.00 2.69
C ARG A 127 -3.40 12.84 1.97
N GLN A 128 -2.67 11.95 1.30
CA GLN A 128 -3.19 10.79 0.57
C GLN A 128 -4.23 11.15 -0.52
N ARG A 129 -4.17 12.35 -1.08
CA ARG A 129 -5.13 12.83 -2.11
C ARG A 129 -4.79 12.38 -3.53
N VAL A 130 -3.55 11.98 -3.75
CA VAL A 130 -3.06 11.48 -5.04
C VAL A 130 -3.41 10.02 -5.20
N SER A 131 -4.26 9.65 -6.16
CA SER A 131 -4.83 8.29 -6.28
C SER A 131 -3.81 7.20 -6.60
N GLU A 132 -2.83 7.51 -7.43
CA GLU A 132 -1.86 6.59 -8.04
C GLU A 132 -0.68 6.24 -7.14
N ILE A 133 -0.57 6.89 -5.97
CA ILE A 133 0.48 6.61 -5.00
C ILE A 133 -0.11 6.52 -3.59
N PHE A 134 0.49 5.64 -2.79
CA PHE A 134 0.18 5.52 -1.38
C PHE A 134 1.34 6.09 -0.56
N PHE A 135 1.07 7.14 0.22
CA PHE A 135 2.08 7.75 1.07
C PHE A 135 2.39 6.87 2.28
N LEU A 136 3.68 6.73 2.58
CA LEU A 136 4.23 5.93 3.66
C LEU A 136 5.13 6.86 4.50
N PRO A 137 4.73 7.25 5.72
CA PRO A 137 5.53 8.12 6.58
C PRO A 137 6.84 7.43 6.99
N GLU A 138 7.84 8.24 7.38
CA GLU A 138 9.10 7.83 8.02
C GLU A 138 8.87 7.16 9.39
N THR A 139 8.19 6.02 9.39
CA THR A 139 7.99 5.12 10.52
C THR A 139 7.95 3.68 9.99
N GLY A 140 7.94 2.68 10.87
CA GLY A 140 7.87 1.27 10.43
C GLY A 140 9.12 0.77 9.70
N GLY A 141 10.31 1.28 10.04
CA GLY A 141 11.57 0.80 9.45
C GLY A 141 11.95 1.43 8.10
N LEU A 142 11.18 2.42 7.62
CA LEU A 142 11.55 3.23 6.45
C LEU A 142 12.61 4.29 6.81
N PRO A 143 13.55 4.60 5.89
CA PRO A 143 14.64 5.54 6.16
C PRO A 143 14.25 7.02 6.02
N GLU A 144 13.11 7.31 5.40
CA GLU A 144 12.49 8.62 5.22
C GLU A 144 11.04 8.41 4.76
N ASP A 145 10.28 9.50 4.59
CA ASP A 145 8.99 9.48 3.91
C ASP A 145 9.11 8.83 2.53
N CYS A 146 8.25 7.86 2.25
CA CYS A 146 8.24 7.09 1.02
C CYS A 146 6.86 7.12 0.36
N VAL A 147 6.81 6.65 -0.88
CA VAL A 147 5.56 6.43 -1.62
C VAL A 147 5.60 5.06 -2.29
N ALA A 148 4.52 4.30 -2.16
CA ALA A 148 4.28 3.11 -2.97
C ALA A 148 3.62 3.51 -4.29
N LEU A 149 4.22 3.11 -5.41
CA LEU A 149 3.78 3.51 -6.75
C LEU A 149 2.75 2.52 -7.31
N LEU A 150 1.46 2.75 -7.03
CA LEU A 150 0.39 1.78 -7.30
C LEU A 150 0.23 1.43 -8.79
N SER A 151 0.66 2.32 -9.70
CA SER A 151 0.64 2.07 -11.15
C SER A 151 1.83 1.25 -11.68
N HIS A 152 2.87 1.02 -10.88
CA HIS A 152 4.08 0.28 -11.29
C HIS A 152 4.03 -1.16 -10.77
N VAL A 153 3.00 -1.89 -11.17
CA VAL A 153 2.74 -3.24 -10.67
C VAL A 153 3.76 -4.23 -11.23
N ASN A 154 4.25 -5.09 -10.35
CA ASN A 154 5.12 -6.21 -10.62
C ASN A 154 4.47 -7.49 -10.06
N SER A 155 4.88 -8.65 -10.56
CA SER A 155 4.51 -9.93 -9.98
C SER A 155 5.65 -10.93 -10.02
N CYS A 156 5.68 -11.83 -9.05
CA CYS A 156 6.58 -12.98 -9.04
C CYS A 156 5.87 -14.22 -8.51
N ASP A 157 6.41 -15.40 -8.78
CA ASP A 157 5.90 -16.65 -8.21
C ASP A 157 6.06 -16.63 -6.69
N MET A 158 5.06 -17.15 -5.98
CA MET A 158 5.06 -17.19 -4.51
C MET A 158 6.16 -18.08 -3.95
N ASP A 159 6.67 -19.05 -4.71
CA ASP A 159 7.82 -19.88 -4.31
C ASP A 159 9.10 -19.05 -4.10
N TYR A 160 9.19 -17.85 -4.70
CA TYR A 160 10.26 -16.88 -4.40
C TYR A 160 10.20 -16.34 -2.96
N LEU A 161 9.02 -16.42 -2.34
CA LEU A 161 8.70 -15.97 -0.99
C LEU A 161 8.25 -17.16 -0.14
N ASN A 162 9.18 -18.02 0.28
CA ASN A 162 8.87 -19.02 1.32
C ASN A 162 8.64 -18.33 2.70
N PRO A 163 8.00 -18.99 3.68
CA PRO A 163 7.65 -18.37 4.95
C PRO A 163 8.83 -17.73 5.69
N TYR A 164 9.98 -18.40 5.72
CA TYR A 164 11.22 -17.85 6.30
C TYR A 164 11.69 -16.59 5.57
N ALA A 165 11.60 -16.60 4.24
CA ALA A 165 11.95 -15.46 3.41
C ALA A 165 10.98 -14.29 3.60
N VAL A 166 9.70 -14.53 3.88
CA VAL A 166 8.72 -13.47 4.19
C VAL A 166 9.17 -12.73 5.45
N LYS A 167 9.41 -13.46 6.54
CA LYS A 167 9.85 -12.87 7.81
C LYS A 167 11.16 -12.10 7.68
N GLU A 168 12.15 -12.67 6.99
CA GLU A 168 13.43 -12.00 6.76
C GLU A 168 13.31 -10.77 5.85
N LYS A 169 12.37 -10.77 4.90
CA LYS A 169 12.19 -9.65 3.97
C LYS A 169 11.19 -8.61 4.48
N ARG A 170 10.39 -8.89 5.50
CA ARG A 170 9.40 -7.95 5.99
C ARG A 170 10.07 -6.68 6.52
N LEU A 171 9.61 -5.54 6.01
CA LEU A 171 10.01 -4.19 6.39
C LEU A 171 9.01 -3.61 7.38
N PHE A 172 7.72 -3.72 7.07
CA PHE A 172 6.61 -3.32 7.93
C PHE A 172 5.36 -4.13 7.61
N SER A 173 4.41 -4.07 8.54
CA SER A 173 3.02 -4.47 8.32
C SER A 173 2.09 -3.34 8.69
N LEU A 174 0.98 -3.22 7.97
CA LEU A 174 -0.04 -2.22 8.27
C LEU A 174 -0.82 -2.63 9.52
N SER A 175 -1.22 -1.65 10.32
CA SER A 175 -2.27 -1.85 11.32
C SER A 175 -3.63 -2.07 10.63
N ASN A 176 -4.66 -2.50 11.37
CA ASN A 176 -6.03 -2.57 10.84
C ASN A 176 -6.49 -1.24 10.21
N THR A 177 -6.09 -0.13 10.82
CA THR A 177 -6.37 1.21 10.32
C THR A 177 -5.61 1.46 9.02
N GLY A 178 -4.31 1.19 8.99
CA GLY A 178 -3.50 1.34 7.78
C GLY A 178 -3.97 0.46 6.63
N LEU A 179 -4.33 -0.80 6.91
CA LEU A 179 -4.86 -1.75 5.94
C LEU A 179 -6.17 -1.25 5.34
N PHE A 180 -7.10 -0.77 6.17
CA PHE A 180 -8.36 -0.22 5.66
C PHE A 180 -8.14 0.96 4.72
N PHE A 181 -7.23 1.88 5.09
CA PHE A 181 -6.86 3.00 4.21
C PHE A 181 -6.23 2.54 2.91
N PHE A 182 -5.34 1.55 2.98
CA PHE A 182 -4.70 0.97 1.82
C PHE A 182 -5.72 0.33 0.88
N VAL A 183 -6.61 -0.53 1.38
CA VAL A 183 -7.67 -1.15 0.59
C VAL A 183 -8.61 -0.11 -0.03
N PHE A 184 -8.98 0.93 0.74
CA PHE A 184 -9.79 2.04 0.22
C PHE A 184 -9.05 2.77 -0.92
N LYS A 185 -7.74 2.99 -0.78
CA LYS A 185 -6.89 3.58 -1.81
C LYS A 185 -6.84 2.72 -3.07
N LEU A 186 -6.63 1.40 -2.92
CA LEU A 186 -6.65 0.45 -4.03
C LEU A 186 -8.00 0.48 -4.75
N GLY A 187 -9.10 0.55 -4.01
CA GLY A 187 -10.44 0.73 -4.55
C GLY A 187 -10.54 1.98 -5.42
N ILE A 188 -10.09 3.13 -4.93
CA ILE A 188 -10.09 4.38 -5.73
C ILE A 188 -9.17 4.26 -6.96
N HIS A 189 -8.00 3.65 -6.82
CA HIS A 189 -7.00 3.61 -7.88
C HIS A 189 -7.38 2.66 -9.02
N PHE A 190 -7.80 1.44 -8.69
CA PHE A 190 -8.06 0.38 -9.67
C PHE A 190 -9.49 0.32 -10.16
N THR A 191 -10.41 1.10 -9.57
CA THR A 191 -11.83 1.03 -9.92
C THR A 191 -12.44 2.37 -10.29
N ARG A 192 -13.63 2.29 -10.86
CA ARG A 192 -14.42 3.40 -11.38
C ARG A 192 -15.27 4.13 -10.35
N ILE A 193 -14.93 4.05 -9.05
CA ILE A 193 -15.72 4.67 -7.98
C ILE A 193 -16.01 6.17 -8.25
N ARG A 194 -15.19 6.85 -9.06
CA ARG A 194 -15.39 8.25 -9.46
C ARG A 194 -15.75 8.46 -10.93
N GLU A 195 -15.86 7.41 -11.75
CA GLU A 195 -16.18 7.52 -13.17
C GLU A 195 -17.68 7.77 -13.35
N GLN A 196 -18.05 8.95 -13.83
CA GLN A 196 -19.43 9.31 -14.18
C GLN A 196 -19.70 9.09 -15.67
N ILE A 197 -19.12 8.04 -16.26
CA ILE A 197 -19.23 7.74 -17.69
C ILE A 197 -20.13 6.52 -17.86
N ASP A 198 -21.29 6.75 -18.48
CA ASP A 198 -22.18 5.69 -18.93
C ASP A 198 -21.62 5.05 -20.21
N ARG A 199 -21.55 3.71 -20.24
CA ARG A 199 -21.09 2.94 -21.40
C ARG A 199 -22.30 2.21 -21.98
N LYS A 200 -23.00 2.91 -22.87
CA LYS A 200 -24.08 2.33 -23.68
C LYS A 200 -23.51 1.55 -24.85
#